data_AF-A0A928T9T3-F1
#
_entry.id   AF-A0A928T9T3-F1
#
_cell.length_a   1.000
_cell.length_b   1.000
_cell.length_c   1.000
_cell.angle_alpha   90.00
_cell.angle_beta   90.00
_cell.angle_gamma   90.00
#
_symmetry.space_group_name_H-M   'P 1'
#
loop_
_entity.id
_entity.type
_entity.pdbx_description
1 polymer ?
#
loop_
_entity_poly.entity_id
_entity_poly.type
_entity_poly.pdbx_seq_one_letter_code
_entity_poly.pdbx_strand_id
1 'polypeptide(L)'
;MSTLTVRAASLPPPIPGLNRALRKPKKNIPQTKIERDHILAKVREYAQQVGLVPPIPLEELSQHTDKLIAIHGFDPIHRDYIGVLMANESWREHLATVPFEKRLLLMPKCLRVESKCPAPFDEFGLLCKQCGLCSIQDFQNEAEKLGYAVLVAEGSAIVMSLIQTGKIEAIVGISCLPVLERTFPYVEAAAIPAVAVPLLQDDCIDTVVDIDWVWDYIHLTSEDKTRRLNLNELHDEVKTWFTRESLDALMGPPRGHTEEISRDWLARAGKRWRPFLTVAAYQALRDDPEAPISDSIKRAAISVEIFHKASLVHDDIEDGDAERYGETTLHTEHGIPVALNIGDLLIGEGYRLLADGDLPAHIRSAALLVAAEGQRELCIGQGAELLWTRHPVALSSQQVLEIFRSKTAPAFEVALKVGAALAGRLDECADVLHTYSENLGIAYQIRDDIDDLGEDSAAANEWSMRPSIILSLLREKGKGTAKDTMEALWNGQPCEKPTNALIRDWSHESGAYEKATTLLEGYKEAAIRSLQDVEIPNLKGLLRRVIGKIFNELEIKGWCREFEQKNLNPELRAEAAKAAEHLVPQPQKA
;
A
#
# COMPACT_ATOMS: atom_id res chain seq x y z
N MET A 1 9.56 28.38 -1.10
CA MET A 1 9.98 28.28 -2.51
C MET A 1 9.16 27.15 -3.10
N SER A 2 8.47 27.35 -4.23
CA SER A 2 7.60 26.31 -4.80
C SER A 2 8.45 25.09 -5.19
N THR A 3 8.11 23.92 -4.65
CA THR A 3 8.72 22.60 -4.92
C THR A 3 8.08 21.91 -6.14
N LEU A 4 7.36 22.69 -6.95
CA LEU A 4 6.62 22.17 -8.11
C LEU A 4 7.53 22.07 -9.32
N THR A 5 7.70 20.85 -9.81
CA THR A 5 8.40 20.58 -11.08
C THR A 5 7.38 20.24 -12.15
N VAL A 6 7.37 21.00 -13.24
CA VAL A 6 6.75 20.54 -14.49
C VAL A 6 7.86 19.84 -15.26
N ARG A 7 7.78 18.51 -15.43
CA ARG A 7 8.69 17.81 -16.34
C ARG A 7 8.53 18.45 -17.72
N ALA A 8 9.62 18.93 -18.31
CA ALA A 8 9.60 19.56 -19.63
C ALA A 8 9.23 18.52 -20.71
N ALA A 9 7.93 18.28 -20.88
CA ALA A 9 7.40 17.45 -21.94
C ALA A 9 7.27 18.30 -23.21
N SER A 10 7.77 17.79 -24.33
CA SER A 10 7.52 18.41 -25.63
C SER A 10 6.03 18.37 -25.93
N LEU A 11 5.43 19.52 -26.23
CA LEU A 11 4.05 19.58 -26.70
C LEU A 11 3.85 18.66 -27.91
N PRO A 12 2.68 18.03 -28.06
CA PRO A 12 2.40 17.17 -29.21
C PRO A 12 2.51 17.98 -30.51
N PRO A 13 3.00 17.38 -31.60
CA PRO A 13 3.04 18.06 -32.89
C PRO A 13 1.62 18.46 -33.30
N PRO A 14 1.45 19.61 -33.96
CA PRO A 14 0.13 20.05 -34.40
C PRO A 14 -0.49 19.00 -35.33
N ILE A 15 -1.74 18.67 -35.07
CA ILE A 15 -2.49 17.64 -35.82
C ILE A 15 -2.52 18.01 -37.32
N PRO A 16 -1.90 17.21 -38.21
CA PRO A 16 -1.86 17.52 -39.64
C PRO A 16 -3.26 17.57 -40.26
N GLY A 17 -3.57 18.65 -40.99
CA GLY A 17 -4.87 18.81 -41.66
C GLY A 17 -6.01 19.29 -40.76
N LEU A 18 -5.76 19.54 -39.47
CA LEU A 18 -6.71 20.21 -38.58
C LEU A 18 -6.72 21.72 -38.84
N ASN A 19 -7.16 22.14 -40.02
CA ASN A 19 -7.56 23.54 -40.28
C ASN A 19 -8.90 23.81 -39.58
N ARG A 20 -8.92 23.74 -38.24
CA ARG A 20 -10.03 24.27 -37.45
C ARG A 20 -10.00 25.78 -37.62
N ALA A 21 -11.06 26.35 -38.18
CA ALA A 21 -11.23 27.80 -38.15
C ALA A 21 -11.13 28.24 -36.68
N LEU A 22 -10.16 29.11 -36.36
CA LEU A 22 -9.95 29.61 -35.01
C LEU A 22 -11.21 30.36 -34.57
N ARG A 23 -12.06 29.67 -33.80
CA ARG A 23 -13.27 30.24 -33.23
C ARG A 23 -12.85 31.17 -32.10
N LYS A 24 -13.45 32.36 -32.05
CA LYS A 24 -13.17 33.31 -30.97
C LYS A 24 -13.62 32.72 -29.62
N PRO A 25 -12.90 33.00 -28.53
CA PRO A 25 -13.38 32.71 -27.19
C PRO A 25 -14.71 33.41 -26.90
N LYS A 26 -15.48 32.89 -25.94
CA LYS A 26 -16.67 33.58 -25.41
C LYS A 26 -16.31 34.93 -24.81
N LYS A 27 -17.27 35.86 -24.79
CA LYS A 27 -17.05 37.25 -24.34
C LYS A 27 -16.58 37.36 -22.88
N ASN A 28 -16.97 36.42 -22.04
CA ASN A 28 -16.56 36.31 -20.63
C ASN A 28 -15.23 35.55 -20.44
N ILE A 29 -14.49 35.30 -21.52
CA ILE A 29 -13.16 34.70 -21.52
C ILE A 29 -12.19 35.65 -22.23
N PRO A 30 -10.98 35.88 -21.69
CA PRO A 30 -9.98 36.72 -22.34
C PRO A 30 -9.67 36.25 -23.77
N GLN A 31 -9.69 37.20 -24.71
CA GLN A 31 -9.77 36.87 -26.15
C GLN A 31 -8.44 36.34 -26.71
N THR A 32 -7.32 36.71 -26.09
CA THR A 32 -5.98 36.31 -26.53
C THR A 32 -5.30 35.42 -25.50
N LYS A 33 -4.42 34.52 -25.95
CA LYS A 33 -3.62 33.66 -25.07
C LYS A 33 -2.71 34.48 -24.15
N ILE A 34 -2.12 35.56 -24.68
CA ILE A 34 -1.26 36.48 -23.92
C ILE A 34 -2.01 37.06 -22.71
N GLU A 35 -3.27 37.45 -22.90
CA GLU A 35 -4.10 37.97 -21.82
C GLU A 35 -4.45 36.89 -20.78
N ARG A 36 -4.77 35.67 -21.23
CA ARG A 36 -5.00 34.52 -20.34
C ARG A 36 -3.77 34.17 -19.51
N ASP A 37 -2.59 34.14 -20.12
CA ASP A 37 -1.31 33.90 -19.44
C ASP A 37 -0.97 35.00 -18.45
N HIS A 38 -1.24 36.26 -18.80
CA HIS A 38 -1.04 37.39 -17.90
C HIS A 38 -1.93 37.28 -16.66
N ILE A 39 -3.21 36.95 -16.85
CA ILE A 39 -4.16 36.75 -15.74
C ILE A 39 -3.69 35.58 -14.87
N LEU A 40 -3.35 34.42 -15.45
CA LEU A 40 -2.87 33.26 -14.70
C LEU A 40 -1.62 33.57 -13.87
N ALA A 41 -0.67 34.33 -14.42
CA ALA A 41 0.52 34.76 -13.69
C ALA A 41 0.15 35.62 -12.46
N LYS A 42 -0.81 36.54 -12.60
CA LYS A 42 -1.29 37.37 -11.47
C LYS A 42 -2.09 36.59 -10.44
N VAL A 43 -2.88 35.62 -10.87
CA VAL A 43 -3.56 34.69 -9.96
C VAL A 43 -2.53 33.90 -9.13
N ARG A 44 -1.48 33.36 -9.77
CA ARG A 44 -0.39 32.64 -9.08
C ARG A 44 0.33 33.49 -8.05
N GLU A 45 0.74 34.70 -8.44
CA GLU A 45 1.38 35.66 -7.54
C GLU A 45 0.49 35.95 -6.31
N TYR A 46 -0.80 36.20 -6.53
CA TYR A 46 -1.75 36.51 -5.47
C TYR A 46 -2.02 35.31 -4.55
N ALA A 47 -2.26 34.12 -5.11
CA ALA A 47 -2.50 32.91 -4.34
C ALA A 47 -1.33 32.59 -3.40
N GLN A 48 -0.09 32.77 -3.89
CA GLN A 48 1.13 32.59 -3.11
C GLN A 48 1.27 33.66 -2.00
N GLN A 49 0.95 34.93 -2.29
CA GLN A 49 1.03 36.01 -1.31
C GLN A 49 0.01 35.87 -0.18
N VAL A 50 -1.21 35.45 -0.52
CA VAL A 50 -2.31 35.30 0.44
C VAL A 50 -2.21 33.97 1.19
N GLY A 51 -1.58 32.95 0.61
CA GLY A 51 -1.48 31.61 1.21
C GLY A 51 -2.84 30.91 1.21
N LEU A 52 -3.49 30.84 0.04
CA LEU A 52 -4.79 30.21 -0.10
C LEU A 52 -4.74 28.73 0.30
N VAL A 53 -5.66 28.31 1.17
CA VAL A 53 -5.76 26.92 1.64
C VAL A 53 -7.07 26.32 1.13
N PRO A 54 -7.04 25.23 0.34
CA PRO A 54 -8.25 24.55 -0.08
C PRO A 54 -8.84 23.62 1.01
N PRO A 55 -10.13 23.24 0.94
CA PRO A 55 -11.15 23.75 0.03
C PRO A 55 -11.56 25.18 0.40
N ILE A 56 -11.65 26.06 -0.59
CA ILE A 56 -12.07 27.46 -0.40
C ILE A 56 -13.58 27.54 -0.65
N PRO A 57 -14.38 28.01 0.32
CA PRO A 57 -15.80 28.27 0.12
C PRO A 57 -16.06 29.25 -1.03
N LEU A 58 -17.13 29.04 -1.80
CA LEU A 58 -17.46 29.87 -2.97
C LEU A 58 -17.54 31.39 -2.66
N GLU A 59 -18.02 31.75 -1.47
CA GLU A 59 -18.10 33.14 -1.01
C GLU A 59 -16.70 33.74 -0.79
N GLU A 60 -15.80 32.98 -0.18
CA GLU A 60 -14.41 33.39 0.04
C GLU A 60 -13.65 33.48 -1.29
N LEU A 61 -13.80 32.49 -2.18
CA LEU A 61 -13.23 32.48 -3.52
C LEU A 61 -13.67 33.72 -4.32
N SER A 62 -14.94 34.07 -4.22
CA SER A 62 -15.53 35.27 -4.82
C SER A 62 -14.86 36.55 -4.31
N GLN A 63 -14.67 36.67 -2.99
CA GLN A 63 -14.01 37.84 -2.39
C GLN A 63 -12.54 37.97 -2.84
N HIS A 64 -11.79 36.86 -2.92
CA HIS A 64 -10.42 36.88 -3.42
C HIS A 64 -10.35 37.26 -4.91
N THR A 65 -11.29 36.76 -5.70
CA THR A 65 -11.41 37.08 -7.13
C THR A 65 -11.70 38.57 -7.33
N ASP A 66 -12.66 39.14 -6.60
CA ASP A 66 -13.01 40.56 -6.69
C ASP A 66 -11.86 41.48 -6.27
N LYS A 67 -11.10 41.08 -5.24
CA LYS A 67 -9.89 41.78 -4.81
C LYS A 67 -8.83 41.78 -5.92
N LEU A 68 -8.55 40.62 -6.53
CA LEU A 68 -7.56 40.51 -7.61
C LEU A 68 -7.94 41.39 -8.82
N ILE A 69 -9.22 41.36 -9.20
CA ILE A 69 -9.77 42.18 -10.29
C ILE A 69 -9.56 43.66 -9.99
N ALA A 70 -9.87 44.11 -8.77
CA ALA A 70 -9.70 45.50 -8.36
C ALA A 70 -8.22 45.94 -8.34
N ILE A 71 -7.30 45.07 -7.91
CA ILE A 71 -5.86 45.36 -7.82
C ILE A 71 -5.23 45.53 -9.21
N HIS A 72 -5.58 44.65 -10.16
CA HIS A 72 -4.96 44.63 -11.49
C HIS A 72 -5.78 45.31 -12.58
N GLY A 73 -7.00 45.77 -12.28
CA GLY A 73 -7.89 46.42 -13.24
C GLY A 73 -8.37 45.48 -14.34
N PHE A 74 -8.57 44.20 -14.03
CA PHE A 74 -9.13 43.24 -15.00
C PHE A 74 -10.61 43.53 -15.29
N ASP A 75 -11.08 43.16 -16.48
CA ASP A 75 -12.49 43.35 -16.84
C ASP A 75 -13.39 42.45 -15.96
N PRO A 76 -14.38 42.99 -15.24
CA PRO A 76 -15.32 42.21 -14.45
C PRO A 76 -16.07 41.13 -15.23
N ILE A 77 -16.16 41.23 -16.56
CA ILE A 77 -16.76 40.18 -17.39
C ILE A 77 -15.98 38.85 -17.32
N HIS A 78 -14.71 38.88 -16.92
CA HIS A 78 -13.85 37.69 -16.76
C HIS A 78 -13.90 37.11 -15.34
N ARG A 79 -14.78 37.60 -14.46
CA ARG A 79 -14.81 37.23 -13.04
C ARG A 79 -14.84 35.72 -12.81
N ASP A 80 -15.77 35.02 -13.44
CA ASP A 80 -15.93 33.57 -13.23
C ASP A 80 -14.74 32.78 -13.77
N TYR A 81 -14.17 33.24 -14.89
CA TYR A 81 -12.94 32.68 -15.46
C TYR A 81 -11.76 32.82 -14.48
N ILE A 82 -11.58 34.01 -13.90
CA ILE A 82 -10.54 34.26 -12.89
C ILE A 82 -10.79 33.44 -11.63
N GLY A 83 -12.04 33.28 -11.21
CA GLY A 83 -12.42 32.44 -10.07
C GLY A 83 -12.01 30.98 -10.24
N VAL A 84 -12.19 30.40 -11.44
CA VAL A 84 -11.70 29.05 -11.74
C VAL A 84 -10.18 28.97 -11.62
N LEU A 85 -9.44 29.95 -12.15
CA LEU A 85 -7.97 29.96 -12.04
C LEU A 85 -7.52 30.08 -10.58
N MET A 86 -8.21 30.91 -9.79
CA MET A 86 -7.93 31.06 -8.36
C MET A 86 -8.15 29.76 -7.59
N ALA A 87 -9.23 29.04 -7.91
CA ALA A 87 -9.49 27.71 -7.35
C ALA A 87 -8.45 26.67 -7.78
N ASN A 88 -8.00 26.72 -9.03
CA ASN A 88 -6.93 25.82 -9.49
C ASN A 88 -5.65 26.04 -8.69
N GLU A 89 -5.25 27.30 -8.49
CA GLU A 89 -4.00 27.63 -7.81
C GLU A 89 -4.03 27.30 -6.30
N SER A 90 -5.20 27.25 -5.66
CA SER A 90 -5.30 26.74 -4.28
C SER A 90 -5.11 25.23 -4.18
N TRP A 91 -5.60 24.47 -5.17
CA TRP A 91 -5.42 23.01 -5.23
C TRP A 91 -4.13 22.57 -5.91
N ARG A 92 -3.41 23.45 -6.59
CA ARG A 92 -2.28 23.11 -7.46
C ARG A 92 -1.20 22.29 -6.75
N GLU A 93 -0.82 22.67 -5.53
CA GLU A 93 0.17 21.92 -4.75
C GLU A 93 -0.34 20.53 -4.33
N HIS A 94 -1.59 20.44 -3.89
CA HIS A 94 -2.23 19.18 -3.48
C HIS A 94 -2.46 18.22 -4.65
N LEU A 95 -2.80 18.72 -5.85
CA LEU A 95 -2.87 17.90 -7.05
C LEU A 95 -1.51 17.26 -7.33
N ALA A 96 -0.45 18.05 -7.18
CA ALA A 96 0.91 17.66 -7.51
C ALA A 96 1.47 16.55 -6.58
N THR A 97 0.90 16.35 -5.39
CA THR A 97 1.27 15.27 -4.45
C THR A 97 0.55 13.96 -4.73
N VAL A 98 -0.58 13.97 -5.44
CA VAL A 98 -1.34 12.73 -5.71
C VAL A 98 -0.63 11.90 -6.79
N PRO A 99 -0.39 10.59 -6.62
CA PRO A 99 0.20 9.75 -7.68
C PRO A 99 -0.67 9.71 -8.94
N PHE A 100 -0.05 9.66 -10.12
CA PHE A 100 -0.77 9.72 -11.41
C PHE A 100 -1.85 8.62 -11.54
N GLU A 101 -1.59 7.42 -11.04
CA GLU A 101 -2.53 6.29 -11.08
C GLU A 101 -3.79 6.46 -10.23
N LYS A 102 -3.81 7.47 -9.36
CA LYS A 102 -4.98 7.86 -8.59
C LYS A 102 -5.64 9.14 -9.11
N ARG A 103 -5.21 9.65 -10.26
CA ARG A 103 -5.78 10.85 -10.87
C ARG A 103 -6.75 10.47 -11.97
N LEU A 104 -7.82 11.25 -12.07
CA LEU A 104 -8.77 11.19 -13.18
C LEU A 104 -8.54 12.37 -14.11
N LEU A 105 -8.29 12.09 -15.38
CA LEU A 105 -8.41 13.10 -16.44
C LEU A 105 -9.85 13.04 -16.96
N LEU A 106 -10.62 14.09 -16.68
CA LEU A 106 -12.01 14.23 -17.11
C LEU A 106 -12.10 15.21 -18.29
N MET A 107 -12.56 14.73 -19.44
CA MET A 107 -12.65 15.53 -20.67
C MET A 107 -14.08 15.57 -21.23
N PRO A 108 -14.48 16.66 -21.91
CA PRO A 108 -15.76 16.76 -22.55
C PRO A 108 -15.68 16.22 -23.98
N LYS A 109 -16.75 15.58 -24.46
CA LYS A 109 -16.86 15.13 -25.86
C LYS A 109 -16.77 16.29 -26.86
N CYS A 110 -17.06 17.51 -26.43
CA CYS A 110 -17.10 18.74 -27.23
C CYS A 110 -15.73 19.14 -27.82
N LEU A 111 -14.62 18.53 -27.36
CA LEU A 111 -13.31 18.71 -27.97
C LEU A 111 -13.18 17.99 -29.32
N ARG A 112 -14.00 16.96 -29.57
CA ARG A 112 -13.97 16.16 -30.81
C ARG A 112 -14.37 16.99 -32.03
N VAL A 113 -13.98 16.55 -33.22
CA VAL A 113 -14.57 17.05 -34.47
C VAL A 113 -15.87 16.30 -34.70
N GLU A 114 -17.01 16.89 -34.32
CA GLU A 114 -18.29 16.18 -34.24
C GLU A 114 -18.68 15.50 -35.55
N SER A 115 -18.50 16.20 -36.67
CA SER A 115 -18.86 15.72 -38.02
C SER A 115 -18.01 14.56 -38.54
N LYS A 116 -16.84 14.29 -37.93
CA LYS A 116 -15.85 13.32 -38.45
C LYS A 116 -15.40 12.29 -37.42
N CYS A 117 -15.77 12.44 -36.15
CA CYS A 117 -15.31 11.58 -35.08
C CYS A 117 -15.95 10.17 -35.19
N PRO A 118 -15.16 9.10 -35.36
CA PRO A 118 -15.68 7.74 -35.53
C PRO A 118 -15.94 7.02 -34.19
N ALA A 119 -15.71 7.70 -33.06
CA ALA A 119 -15.75 7.09 -31.73
C ALA A 119 -17.21 6.74 -31.32
N PRO A 120 -17.47 5.50 -30.85
CA PRO A 120 -18.76 5.13 -30.31
C PRO A 120 -18.98 5.71 -28.91
N PHE A 121 -20.23 5.63 -28.44
CA PHE A 121 -20.63 5.98 -27.09
C PHE A 121 -21.09 4.73 -26.35
N ASP A 122 -20.78 4.65 -25.06
CA ASP A 122 -21.35 3.68 -24.13
C ASP A 122 -22.16 4.40 -23.03
N GLU A 123 -22.53 3.68 -21.97
CA GLU A 123 -23.25 4.25 -20.84
C GLU A 123 -22.42 5.24 -20.00
N PHE A 124 -21.08 5.22 -20.16
CA PHE A 124 -20.14 6.02 -19.38
C PHE A 124 -19.62 7.25 -20.15
N GLY A 125 -19.52 7.20 -21.48
CA GLY A 125 -19.04 8.33 -22.28
C GLY A 125 -18.62 8.00 -23.71
N LEU A 126 -17.77 8.86 -24.28
CA LEU A 126 -17.17 8.69 -25.60
C LEU A 126 -15.96 7.76 -25.53
N LEU A 127 -15.93 6.70 -26.34
CA LEU A 127 -14.81 5.76 -26.42
C LEU A 127 -13.86 6.17 -27.56
N CYS A 128 -12.86 7.01 -27.25
CA CYS A 128 -11.91 7.52 -28.24
C CYS A 128 -11.21 6.38 -29.01
N LYS A 129 -11.24 6.47 -30.35
CA LYS A 129 -10.57 5.51 -31.25
C LYS A 129 -9.21 5.99 -31.75
N GLN A 130 -8.65 7.05 -31.15
CA GLN A 130 -7.36 7.63 -31.52
C GLN A 130 -7.25 7.93 -33.03
N CYS A 131 -8.29 8.56 -33.59
CA CYS A 131 -8.42 8.85 -35.03
C CYS A 131 -7.54 9.99 -35.56
N GLY A 132 -6.81 10.69 -34.68
CA GLY A 132 -5.92 11.79 -35.03
C GLY A 132 -6.62 13.07 -35.43
N LEU A 133 -7.88 13.29 -35.03
CA LEU A 133 -8.68 14.45 -35.47
C LEU A 133 -8.89 15.53 -34.41
N CYS A 134 -8.48 15.32 -33.16
CA CYS A 134 -8.67 16.28 -32.07
C CYS A 134 -7.72 15.99 -30.91
N SER A 135 -7.59 16.95 -30.00
CA SER A 135 -6.69 16.87 -28.84
C SER A 135 -7.09 15.83 -27.79
N ILE A 136 -8.31 15.25 -27.85
CA ILE A 136 -8.73 14.18 -26.94
C ILE A 136 -7.73 13.02 -26.97
N GLN A 137 -7.27 12.64 -28.17
CA GLN A 137 -6.28 11.58 -28.31
C GLN A 137 -4.95 11.93 -27.64
N ASP A 138 -4.46 13.15 -27.87
CA ASP A 138 -3.15 13.57 -27.34
C ASP A 138 -3.17 13.55 -25.80
N PHE A 139 -4.22 14.11 -25.21
CA PHE A 139 -4.40 14.11 -23.76
C PHE A 139 -4.62 12.71 -23.20
N GLN A 140 -5.45 11.88 -23.84
CA GLN A 140 -5.72 10.52 -23.39
C GLN A 140 -4.44 9.68 -23.40
N ASN A 141 -3.69 9.70 -24.51
CA ASN A 141 -2.48 8.91 -24.65
C ASN A 141 -1.42 9.29 -23.60
N GLU A 142 -1.23 10.59 -23.36
CA GLU A 142 -0.22 11.02 -22.40
C GLU A 142 -0.67 10.77 -20.96
N ALA A 143 -1.94 11.00 -20.63
CA ALA A 143 -2.47 10.73 -19.30
C ALA A 143 -2.46 9.23 -18.96
N GLU A 144 -2.90 8.36 -19.89
CA GLU A 144 -2.83 6.89 -19.71
C GLU A 144 -1.39 6.41 -19.55
N LYS A 145 -0.44 6.98 -20.31
CA LYS A 145 1.00 6.68 -20.18
C LYS A 145 1.56 7.06 -18.81
N LEU A 146 1.07 8.15 -18.20
CA LEU A 146 1.42 8.53 -16.83
C LEU A 146 0.69 7.70 -15.77
N GLY A 147 -0.40 7.00 -16.14
CA GLY A 147 -1.16 6.10 -15.26
C GLY A 147 -2.58 6.59 -14.94
N TYR A 148 -3.00 7.75 -15.43
CA TYR A 148 -4.33 8.30 -15.13
C TYR A 148 -5.45 7.35 -15.54
N ALA A 149 -6.54 7.35 -14.76
CA ALA A 149 -7.83 7.00 -15.32
C ALA A 149 -8.28 8.12 -16.26
N VAL A 150 -8.75 7.80 -17.46
CA VAL A 150 -9.25 8.79 -18.41
C VAL A 150 -10.72 8.55 -18.68
N LEU A 151 -11.52 9.61 -18.58
CA LEU A 151 -12.95 9.55 -18.89
C LEU A 151 -13.35 10.72 -19.80
N VAL A 152 -13.97 10.40 -20.93
CA VAL A 152 -14.55 11.40 -21.83
C VAL A 152 -16.06 11.43 -21.65
N ALA A 153 -16.52 12.16 -20.63
CA ALA A 153 -17.92 12.16 -20.22
C ALA A 153 -18.37 13.50 -19.64
N GLU A 154 -19.69 13.71 -19.64
CA GLU A 154 -20.33 14.91 -19.07
C GLU A 154 -21.01 14.63 -17.72
N GLY A 155 -21.02 13.38 -17.25
CA GLY A 155 -21.79 12.94 -16.10
C GLY A 155 -21.03 13.00 -14.78
N SER A 156 -21.57 13.70 -13.78
CA SER A 156 -21.01 13.78 -12.43
C SER A 156 -21.19 12.49 -11.61
N ALA A 157 -22.18 11.65 -11.91
CA ALA A 157 -22.49 10.46 -11.11
C ALA A 157 -21.35 9.42 -11.07
N ILE A 158 -20.71 9.16 -12.22
CA ILE A 158 -19.59 8.22 -12.33
C ILE A 158 -18.37 8.79 -11.60
N VAL A 159 -18.10 10.07 -11.79
CA VAL A 159 -16.99 10.77 -11.13
C VAL A 159 -17.15 10.70 -9.62
N MET A 160 -18.36 10.97 -9.10
CA MET A 160 -18.66 10.88 -7.67
C MET A 160 -18.55 9.45 -7.14
N SER A 161 -18.94 8.44 -7.92
CA SER A 161 -18.73 7.04 -7.55
C SER A 161 -17.24 6.67 -7.49
N LEU A 162 -16.44 7.10 -8.47
CA LEU A 162 -14.98 6.88 -8.48
C LEU A 162 -14.28 7.55 -7.30
N ILE A 163 -14.75 8.73 -6.93
CA ILE A 163 -14.36 9.46 -5.73
C ILE A 163 -14.73 8.67 -4.45
N GLN A 164 -16.01 8.31 -4.29
CA GLN A 164 -16.53 7.70 -3.07
C GLN A 164 -15.95 6.29 -2.82
N THR A 165 -15.58 5.61 -3.90
CA THR A 165 -14.88 4.31 -3.83
C THR A 165 -13.39 4.43 -3.52
N GLY A 166 -12.85 5.64 -3.45
CA GLY A 166 -11.42 5.91 -3.20
C GLY A 166 -10.50 5.45 -4.34
N LYS A 167 -11.06 5.19 -5.53
CA LYS A 167 -10.27 4.83 -6.71
C LYS A 167 -9.51 6.03 -7.26
N ILE A 168 -10.11 7.22 -7.13
CA ILE A 168 -9.56 8.50 -7.58
C ILE A 168 -9.45 9.44 -6.39
N GLU A 169 -8.26 10.03 -6.23
CA GLU A 169 -7.94 10.96 -5.15
C GLU A 169 -7.67 12.38 -5.66
N ALA A 170 -7.61 12.60 -6.98
CA ALA A 170 -7.55 13.93 -7.57
C ALA A 170 -8.07 13.98 -9.02
N ILE A 171 -8.46 15.18 -9.48
CA ILE A 171 -9.06 15.39 -10.81
C ILE A 171 -8.32 16.48 -11.58
N VAL A 172 -7.97 16.17 -12.83
CA VAL A 172 -7.64 17.16 -13.86
C VAL A 172 -8.82 17.23 -14.82
N GLY A 173 -9.54 18.34 -14.82
CA GLY A 173 -10.74 18.54 -15.62
C GLY A 173 -10.52 19.44 -16.82
N ILE A 174 -11.26 19.19 -17.90
CA ILE A 174 -11.48 20.15 -18.98
C ILE A 174 -12.98 20.36 -19.08
N SER A 175 -13.46 21.60 -19.02
CA SER A 175 -14.90 21.86 -19.11
C SER A 175 -15.23 23.32 -19.41
N CYS A 176 -16.45 23.61 -19.82
CA CYS A 176 -16.90 25.00 -20.00
C CYS A 176 -17.26 25.64 -18.64
N LEU A 177 -17.15 26.97 -18.56
CA LEU A 177 -17.41 27.72 -17.32
C LEU A 177 -18.77 27.38 -16.67
N PRO A 178 -19.89 27.29 -17.40
CA PRO A 178 -21.19 26.97 -16.78
C PRO A 178 -21.27 25.58 -16.15
N VAL A 179 -20.44 24.62 -16.60
CA VAL A 179 -20.35 23.29 -15.98
C VAL A 179 -19.43 23.34 -14.76
N LEU A 180 -18.31 24.07 -14.83
CA LEU A 180 -17.40 24.25 -13.70
C LEU A 180 -18.09 24.92 -12.51
N GLU A 181 -18.85 25.99 -12.74
CA GLU A 181 -19.63 26.68 -11.69
C GLU A 181 -20.62 25.75 -10.97
N ARG A 182 -21.27 24.84 -11.72
CA ARG A 182 -22.23 23.89 -11.14
C ARG A 182 -21.55 22.71 -10.44
N THR A 183 -20.32 22.38 -10.81
CA THR A 183 -19.58 21.25 -10.22
C THR A 183 -18.77 21.65 -9.01
N PHE A 184 -18.42 22.94 -8.86
CA PHE A 184 -17.61 23.47 -7.77
C PHE A 184 -18.10 23.05 -6.37
N PRO A 185 -19.41 23.19 -6.01
CA PRO A 185 -19.86 22.83 -4.67
C PRO A 185 -19.69 21.34 -4.33
N TYR A 186 -19.75 20.46 -5.33
CA TYR A 186 -19.59 19.02 -5.13
C TYR A 186 -18.12 18.64 -4.89
N VAL A 187 -17.20 19.28 -5.61
CA VAL A 187 -15.76 19.08 -5.45
C VAL A 187 -15.27 19.67 -4.12
N GLU A 188 -15.76 20.86 -3.78
CA GLU A 188 -15.53 21.52 -2.49
C GLU A 188 -16.00 20.64 -1.33
N ALA A 189 -17.25 20.17 -1.38
CA ALA A 189 -17.83 19.31 -0.34
C ALA A 189 -17.13 17.94 -0.22
N ALA A 190 -16.58 17.42 -1.32
CA ALA A 190 -15.79 16.19 -1.33
C ALA A 190 -14.34 16.40 -0.85
N ALA A 191 -13.87 17.65 -0.75
CA ALA A 191 -12.51 18.03 -0.38
C ALA A 191 -11.42 17.34 -1.25
N ILE A 192 -11.67 17.25 -2.55
CA ILE A 192 -10.76 16.55 -3.48
C ILE A 192 -9.94 17.55 -4.27
N PRO A 193 -8.60 17.36 -4.34
CA PRO A 193 -7.75 18.14 -5.22
C PRO A 193 -8.25 18.10 -6.66
N ALA A 194 -8.70 19.24 -7.16
CA ALA A 194 -9.22 19.36 -8.50
C ALA A 194 -8.74 20.66 -9.14
N VAL A 195 -8.24 20.52 -10.37
CA VAL A 195 -7.94 21.65 -11.25
C VAL A 195 -8.73 21.49 -12.53
N ALA A 196 -9.13 22.59 -13.16
CA ALA A 196 -9.83 22.56 -14.42
C ALA A 196 -9.30 23.60 -15.42
N VAL A 197 -9.15 23.21 -16.68
CA VAL A 197 -8.84 24.14 -17.76
C VAL A 197 -10.13 24.51 -18.49
N PRO A 198 -10.56 25.79 -18.47
CA PRO A 198 -11.78 26.21 -19.14
C PRO A 198 -11.71 26.05 -20.66
N LEU A 199 -12.78 25.53 -21.26
CA LEU A 199 -12.99 25.60 -22.70
C LEU A 199 -13.19 27.06 -23.13
N LEU A 200 -12.69 27.42 -24.32
CA LEU A 200 -12.83 28.76 -24.87
C LEU A 200 -14.23 28.99 -25.47
N GLN A 201 -15.00 27.94 -25.72
CA GLN A 201 -16.40 27.97 -26.18
C GLN A 201 -17.27 27.05 -25.30
N ASP A 202 -18.58 27.31 -25.28
CA ASP A 202 -19.56 26.61 -24.45
C ASP A 202 -20.73 26.01 -25.26
N ASP A 203 -20.67 26.09 -26.61
CA ASP A 203 -21.76 25.65 -27.50
C ASP A 203 -21.68 24.15 -27.83
N CYS A 204 -20.88 23.43 -27.05
CA CYS A 204 -20.74 21.98 -27.04
C CYS A 204 -20.30 21.33 -28.36
N ILE A 205 -19.80 22.10 -29.33
CA ILE A 205 -19.41 21.60 -30.66
C ILE A 205 -18.05 22.19 -31.05
N ASP A 206 -17.11 21.31 -31.43
CA ASP A 206 -15.79 21.66 -31.98
C ASP A 206 -15.04 22.73 -31.16
N THR A 207 -15.11 22.60 -29.83
CA THR A 207 -14.52 23.55 -28.88
C THR A 207 -13.00 23.39 -28.79
N VAL A 208 -12.32 24.40 -28.26
CA VAL A 208 -10.87 24.41 -28.02
C VAL A 208 -10.54 24.78 -26.58
N VAL A 209 -9.32 24.42 -26.17
CA VAL A 209 -8.74 24.63 -24.84
C VAL A 209 -7.29 25.09 -24.99
N ASP A 210 -6.75 25.75 -23.97
CA ASP A 210 -5.31 26.03 -23.89
C ASP A 210 -4.55 24.72 -23.62
N ILE A 211 -4.02 24.12 -24.69
CA ILE A 211 -3.40 22.79 -24.70
C ILE A 211 -2.20 22.73 -23.75
N ASP A 212 -1.38 23.79 -23.73
CA ASP A 212 -0.20 23.90 -22.87
C ASP A 212 -0.57 23.84 -21.38
N TRP A 213 -1.67 24.49 -20.98
CA TRP A 213 -2.12 24.45 -19.59
C TRP A 213 -2.62 23.06 -19.19
N VAL A 214 -3.36 22.38 -20.08
CA VAL A 214 -3.77 20.98 -19.84
C VAL A 214 -2.53 20.09 -19.70
N TRP A 215 -1.54 20.28 -20.58
CA TRP A 215 -0.28 19.54 -20.54
C TRP A 215 0.45 19.77 -19.20
N ASP A 216 0.57 21.02 -18.76
CA ASP A 216 1.20 21.38 -17.49
C ASP A 216 0.50 20.69 -16.30
N TYR A 217 -0.83 20.65 -16.27
CA TYR A 217 -1.58 20.00 -15.18
C TYR A 217 -1.51 18.47 -15.22
N ILE A 218 -1.50 17.85 -16.39
CA ILE A 218 -1.31 16.41 -16.54
C ILE A 218 0.08 15.99 -16.03
N HIS A 219 1.11 16.82 -16.27
CA HIS A 219 2.47 16.54 -15.82
C HIS A 219 2.80 17.11 -14.44
N LEU A 220 1.82 17.75 -13.78
CA LEU A 220 2.07 18.44 -12.54
C LEU A 220 2.42 17.43 -11.45
N THR A 221 3.64 17.54 -10.92
CA THR A 221 4.11 16.72 -9.82
C THR A 221 4.93 17.62 -8.90
N SER A 222 4.72 17.47 -7.61
CA SER A 222 5.61 18.07 -6.63
C SER A 222 6.83 17.17 -6.51
N GLU A 223 7.92 17.65 -5.92
CA GLU A 223 8.98 16.77 -5.38
C GLU A 223 8.47 15.86 -4.22
N ASP A 224 7.17 15.55 -4.18
CA ASP A 224 6.60 14.52 -3.36
C ASP A 224 7.18 13.16 -3.79
N LYS A 225 8.21 12.75 -3.05
CA LYS A 225 8.81 11.43 -3.12
C LYS A 225 7.89 10.37 -2.52
N THR A 226 6.69 10.71 -2.04
CA THR A 226 5.76 9.71 -1.53
C THR A 226 5.25 8.84 -2.67
N ARG A 227 5.51 7.55 -2.54
CA ARG A 227 5.40 6.57 -3.61
C ARG A 227 4.74 5.32 -3.08
N ARG A 228 3.88 4.73 -3.91
CA ARG A 228 3.24 3.46 -3.57
C ARG A 228 4.12 2.32 -4.06
N LEU A 229 4.94 1.76 -3.17
CA LEU A 229 5.72 0.55 -3.50
C LEU A 229 4.77 -0.59 -3.93
N ASN A 230 5.07 -1.23 -5.06
CA ASN A 230 4.40 -2.48 -5.43
C ASN A 230 4.96 -3.61 -4.55
N LEU A 231 4.27 -3.86 -3.43
CA LEU A 231 4.70 -4.87 -2.46
C LEU A 231 4.61 -6.30 -2.98
N ASN A 232 3.91 -6.55 -4.08
CA ASN A 232 3.84 -7.87 -4.68
C ASN A 232 5.04 -8.09 -5.59
N GLU A 233 5.30 -7.17 -6.51
CA GLU A 233 6.50 -7.23 -7.37
C GLU A 233 7.78 -7.25 -6.55
N LEU A 234 7.90 -6.40 -5.52
CA LEU A 234 9.08 -6.40 -4.65
C LEU A 234 9.25 -7.72 -3.89
N HIS A 235 8.15 -8.32 -3.44
CA HIS A 235 8.19 -9.61 -2.74
C HIS A 235 8.57 -10.75 -3.69
N ASP A 236 8.06 -10.72 -4.91
CA ASP A 236 8.40 -11.71 -5.93
C ASP A 236 9.85 -11.55 -6.40
N GLU A 237 10.34 -10.32 -6.56
CA GLU A 237 11.76 -10.03 -6.80
C GLU A 237 12.64 -10.62 -5.70
N VAL A 238 12.33 -10.36 -4.43
CA VAL A 238 13.08 -10.88 -3.28
C VAL A 238 13.15 -12.41 -3.28
N LYS A 239 12.07 -13.11 -3.67
CA LYS A 239 12.08 -14.58 -3.76
C LYS A 239 13.12 -15.08 -4.77
N THR A 240 13.35 -14.36 -5.86
CA THR A 240 14.34 -14.76 -6.88
C THR A 240 15.78 -14.76 -6.37
N TRP A 241 16.07 -14.04 -5.28
CA TRP A 241 17.42 -13.98 -4.70
C TRP A 241 17.80 -15.24 -3.93
N PHE A 242 16.83 -16.11 -3.64
CA PHE A 242 17.02 -17.38 -2.93
C PHE A 242 17.10 -18.58 -3.88
N THR A 243 17.19 -18.36 -5.20
CA THR A 243 17.55 -19.44 -6.12
C THR A 243 19.01 -19.82 -5.90
N ARG A 244 19.36 -21.09 -6.20
CA ARG A 244 20.75 -21.56 -6.05
C ARG A 244 21.74 -20.68 -6.82
N GLU A 245 21.39 -20.31 -8.05
CA GLU A 245 22.18 -19.43 -8.90
C GLU A 245 22.41 -18.05 -8.26
N SER A 246 21.35 -17.40 -7.77
CA SER A 246 21.45 -16.10 -7.10
C SER A 246 22.29 -16.16 -5.82
N LEU A 247 22.11 -17.21 -5.02
CA LEU A 247 22.88 -17.40 -3.78
C LEU A 247 24.37 -17.60 -4.08
N ASP A 248 24.72 -18.40 -5.09
CA ASP A 248 26.11 -18.61 -5.49
C ASP A 248 26.74 -17.31 -6.04
N ALA A 249 25.98 -16.51 -6.79
CA ALA A 249 26.43 -15.21 -7.29
C ALA A 249 26.66 -14.19 -6.16
N LEU A 250 25.73 -14.10 -5.19
CA LEU A 250 25.77 -13.09 -4.13
C LEU A 250 26.67 -13.48 -2.95
N MET A 251 26.82 -14.77 -2.66
CA MET A 251 27.57 -15.24 -1.50
C MET A 251 28.92 -15.87 -1.87
N GLY A 252 29.17 -16.08 -3.17
CA GLY A 252 30.34 -16.78 -3.70
C GLY A 252 30.13 -18.31 -3.75
N PRO A 253 30.99 -19.02 -4.52
CA PRO A 253 30.91 -20.46 -4.66
C PRO A 253 31.16 -21.17 -3.33
N PRO A 254 30.41 -22.25 -3.02
CA PRO A 254 30.63 -23.01 -1.81
C PRO A 254 32.02 -23.66 -1.80
N ARG A 255 32.72 -23.55 -0.67
CA ARG A 255 34.10 -24.09 -0.50
C ARG A 255 34.15 -25.57 -0.14
N GLY A 256 33.00 -26.16 0.17
CA GLY A 256 32.90 -27.56 0.54
C GLY A 256 31.48 -27.95 0.91
N HIS A 257 31.31 -29.21 1.29
CA HIS A 257 30.00 -29.83 1.44
C HIS A 257 29.11 -29.17 2.51
N THR A 258 29.68 -28.66 3.59
CA THR A 258 28.90 -27.94 4.62
C THR A 258 28.26 -26.66 4.07
N GLU A 259 28.98 -25.91 3.22
CA GLU A 259 28.42 -24.71 2.58
C GLU A 259 27.37 -25.11 1.52
N GLU A 260 27.53 -26.24 0.83
CA GLU A 260 26.51 -26.77 -0.09
C GLU A 260 25.20 -27.06 0.63
N ILE A 261 25.23 -27.81 1.74
CA ILE A 261 24.01 -28.12 2.53
C ILE A 261 23.38 -26.83 3.04
N SER A 262 24.20 -25.87 3.51
CA SER A 262 23.69 -24.57 3.97
C SER A 262 22.97 -23.79 2.86
N ARG A 263 23.47 -23.84 1.61
CA ARG A 263 22.85 -23.20 0.43
C ARG A 263 21.55 -23.87 0.05
N ASP A 264 21.50 -25.19 0.09
CA ASP A 264 20.27 -25.95 -0.18
C ASP A 264 19.20 -25.63 0.87
N TRP A 265 19.58 -25.57 2.15
CA TRP A 265 18.67 -25.17 3.24
C TRP A 265 18.10 -23.75 3.06
N LEU A 266 18.94 -22.81 2.62
CA LEU A 266 18.51 -21.43 2.33
C LEU A 266 17.60 -21.36 1.10
N ALA A 267 17.85 -22.18 0.08
CA ALA A 267 17.05 -22.23 -1.14
C ALA A 267 15.68 -22.90 -0.96
N ARG A 268 15.53 -23.82 0.01
CA ARG A 268 14.24 -24.45 0.37
C ARG A 268 13.15 -23.44 0.69
N ALA A 269 11.89 -23.78 0.42
CA ALA A 269 10.75 -22.87 0.46
C ALA A 269 10.60 -22.04 1.75
N GLY A 270 9.87 -20.93 1.64
CA GLY A 270 9.49 -20.08 2.76
C GLY A 270 8.79 -18.82 2.30
N LYS A 271 8.01 -18.18 3.19
CA LYS A 271 7.22 -16.98 2.84
C LYS A 271 8.10 -15.75 2.53
N ARG A 272 9.39 -15.75 2.90
CA ARG A 272 10.36 -14.66 2.66
C ARG A 272 9.91 -13.28 3.12
N TRP A 273 9.15 -13.22 4.22
CA TRP A 273 8.67 -11.96 4.78
C TRP A 273 9.80 -11.08 5.32
N ARG A 274 10.76 -11.66 6.04
CA ARG A 274 11.86 -10.93 6.68
C ARG A 274 12.79 -10.22 5.67
N PRO A 275 13.31 -10.89 4.63
CA PRO A 275 14.10 -10.22 3.60
C PRO A 275 13.25 -9.19 2.82
N PHE A 276 11.98 -9.50 2.56
CA PHE A 276 11.06 -8.54 1.94
C PHE A 276 10.87 -7.28 2.77
N LEU A 277 10.63 -7.40 4.08
CA LEU A 277 10.45 -6.25 4.98
C LEU A 277 11.71 -5.39 5.08
N THR A 278 12.88 -6.04 5.09
CA THR A 278 14.19 -5.37 5.05
C THR A 278 14.29 -4.46 3.83
N VAL A 279 13.99 -5.00 2.65
CA VAL A 279 14.08 -4.25 1.39
C VAL A 279 12.96 -3.24 1.27
N ALA A 280 11.75 -3.55 1.75
CA ALA A 280 10.63 -2.64 1.71
C ALA A 280 10.90 -1.39 2.58
N ALA A 281 11.43 -1.59 3.79
CA ALA A 281 11.85 -0.48 4.65
C ALA A 281 12.95 0.37 4.01
N TYR A 282 13.98 -0.28 3.45
CA TYR A 282 15.03 0.40 2.67
C TYR A 282 14.44 1.23 1.53
N GLN A 283 13.56 0.62 0.72
CA GLN A 283 12.87 1.26 -0.40
C GLN A 283 11.93 2.38 0.02
N ALA A 284 11.34 2.34 1.21
CA ALA A 284 10.51 3.43 1.72
C ALA A 284 11.34 4.62 2.23
N LEU A 285 12.59 4.38 2.63
CA LEU A 285 13.43 5.37 3.30
C LEU A 285 14.46 6.04 2.38
N ARG A 286 14.86 5.40 1.28
CA ARG A 286 15.84 5.94 0.33
C ARG A 286 15.31 7.06 -0.56
N ASP A 287 16.19 7.96 -0.99
CA ASP A 287 15.82 9.12 -1.79
C ASP A 287 15.44 8.83 -3.23
N ASP A 288 16.25 8.04 -3.94
CA ASP A 288 16.07 7.70 -5.35
C ASP A 288 15.47 6.29 -5.46
N PRO A 289 14.18 6.07 -5.79
CA PRO A 289 13.56 4.73 -5.89
C PRO A 289 13.93 3.93 -7.14
N GLU A 290 14.29 4.61 -8.21
CA GLU A 290 14.44 3.99 -9.54
C GLU A 290 15.83 3.37 -9.70
N ALA A 291 16.79 3.75 -8.86
CA ALA A 291 18.07 3.06 -8.81
C ALA A 291 17.90 1.55 -8.54
N PRO A 292 18.65 0.68 -9.23
CA PRO A 292 18.58 -0.74 -8.97
C PRO A 292 18.99 -1.05 -7.52
N ILE A 293 18.38 -2.06 -6.92
CA ILE A 293 18.81 -2.58 -5.61
C ILE A 293 20.21 -3.18 -5.80
N SER A 294 21.21 -2.62 -5.11
CA SER A 294 22.59 -3.10 -5.23
C SER A 294 22.77 -4.46 -4.56
N ASP A 295 23.79 -5.20 -4.97
CA ASP A 295 24.08 -6.52 -4.41
C ASP A 295 24.45 -6.46 -2.93
N SER A 296 24.98 -5.34 -2.44
CA SER A 296 25.18 -5.11 -1.00
C SER A 296 23.85 -5.06 -0.22
N ILE A 297 22.80 -4.45 -0.78
CA ILE A 297 21.47 -4.45 -0.17
C ILE A 297 20.81 -5.84 -0.25
N LYS A 298 20.97 -6.54 -1.38
CA LYS A 298 20.47 -7.93 -1.53
C LYS A 298 21.14 -8.87 -0.51
N ARG A 299 22.46 -8.82 -0.36
CA ARG A 299 23.22 -9.59 0.64
C ARG A 299 22.75 -9.28 2.06
N ALA A 300 22.48 -8.01 2.38
CA ALA A 300 21.95 -7.64 3.68
C ALA A 300 20.55 -8.22 3.92
N ALA A 301 19.64 -8.15 2.95
CA ALA A 301 18.32 -8.79 3.05
C ALA A 301 18.43 -10.31 3.21
N ILE A 302 19.31 -10.97 2.44
CA ILE A 302 19.59 -12.40 2.55
C ILE A 302 20.12 -12.74 3.95
N SER A 303 20.98 -11.90 4.54
CA SER A 303 21.51 -12.12 5.89
C SER A 303 20.40 -12.23 6.95
N VAL A 304 19.34 -11.42 6.84
CA VAL A 304 18.19 -11.47 7.77
C VAL A 304 17.44 -12.80 7.64
N GLU A 305 17.28 -13.34 6.43
CA GLU A 305 16.71 -14.68 6.24
C GLU A 305 17.66 -15.78 6.71
N ILE A 306 18.98 -15.59 6.55
CA ILE A 306 20.01 -16.53 7.05
C ILE A 306 19.91 -16.67 8.56
N PHE A 307 19.81 -15.57 9.32
CA PHE A 307 19.65 -15.63 10.77
C PHE A 307 18.38 -16.38 11.17
N HIS A 308 17.27 -16.15 10.45
CA HIS A 308 16.03 -16.88 10.68
C HIS A 308 16.17 -18.37 10.35
N LYS A 309 16.77 -18.71 9.22
CA LYS A 309 17.01 -20.10 8.81
C LYS A 309 17.97 -20.81 9.76
N ALA A 310 18.94 -20.10 10.35
CA ALA A 310 19.79 -20.63 11.41
C ALA A 310 19.01 -20.93 12.68
N SER A 311 18.14 -19.99 13.11
CA SER A 311 17.32 -20.21 14.30
C SER A 311 16.38 -21.40 14.14
N LEU A 312 15.79 -21.60 12.96
CA LEU A 312 14.95 -22.76 12.67
C LEU A 312 15.71 -24.09 12.78
N VAL A 313 16.98 -24.14 12.34
CA VAL A 313 17.79 -25.37 12.47
C VAL A 313 18.02 -25.73 13.93
N HIS A 314 18.29 -24.73 14.78
CA HIS A 314 18.46 -24.95 16.21
C HIS A 314 17.13 -25.29 16.89
N ASP A 315 16.05 -24.57 16.57
CA ASP A 315 14.69 -24.81 17.08
C ASP A 315 14.21 -26.23 16.74
N ASP A 316 14.42 -26.70 15.50
CA ASP A 316 14.08 -28.07 15.10
C ASP A 316 14.81 -29.12 15.94
N ILE A 317 16.08 -28.88 16.29
CA ILE A 317 16.86 -29.79 17.14
C ILE A 317 16.35 -29.75 18.59
N GLU A 318 16.05 -28.56 19.09
CA GLU A 318 15.58 -28.33 20.46
C GLU A 318 14.19 -28.95 20.70
N ASP A 319 13.30 -28.83 19.72
CA ASP A 319 11.93 -29.38 19.75
C ASP A 319 11.87 -30.87 19.34
N GLY A 320 12.88 -31.36 18.62
CA GLY A 320 12.90 -32.72 18.09
C GLY A 320 11.97 -32.93 16.88
N ASP A 321 11.73 -31.87 16.11
CA ASP A 321 10.79 -31.87 14.99
C ASP A 321 11.36 -32.66 13.79
N ALA A 322 10.68 -33.73 13.36
CA ALA A 322 11.12 -34.54 12.22
C ALA A 322 10.90 -33.84 10.86
N GLU A 323 9.90 -32.97 10.76
CA GLU A 323 9.50 -32.29 9.54
C GLU A 323 9.13 -30.82 9.80
N ARG A 324 9.45 -29.94 8.86
CA ARG A 324 9.04 -28.53 8.85
C ARG A 324 8.55 -28.14 7.47
N TYR A 325 7.36 -27.54 7.41
CA TYR A 325 6.68 -27.16 6.16
C TYR A 325 6.53 -28.31 5.15
N GLY A 326 6.38 -29.55 5.64
CA GLY A 326 6.26 -30.76 4.80
C GLY A 326 7.59 -31.26 4.23
N GLU A 327 8.73 -30.71 4.68
CA GLU A 327 10.07 -31.17 4.32
C GLU A 327 10.80 -31.71 5.56
N THR A 328 11.70 -32.69 5.37
CA THR A 328 12.52 -33.25 6.45
C THR A 328 13.47 -32.20 7.04
N THR A 329 13.54 -32.14 8.36
CA THR A 329 14.45 -31.22 9.07
C THR A 329 15.92 -31.63 8.90
N LEU A 330 16.85 -30.66 8.95
CA LEU A 330 18.27 -30.93 8.70
C LEU A 330 18.86 -31.95 9.67
N HIS A 331 18.42 -31.97 10.94
CA HIS A 331 18.94 -32.91 11.92
C HIS A 331 18.43 -34.34 11.70
N THR A 332 17.26 -34.49 11.09
CA THR A 332 16.72 -35.79 10.67
C THR A 332 17.47 -36.30 9.43
N GLU A 333 17.80 -35.42 8.49
CA GLU A 333 18.48 -35.77 7.24
C GLU A 333 19.98 -36.04 7.41
N HIS A 334 20.68 -35.20 8.17
CA HIS A 334 22.15 -35.22 8.27
C HIS A 334 22.67 -35.54 9.68
N GLY A 335 21.77 -35.70 10.66
CA GLY A 335 22.12 -35.90 12.07
C GLY A 335 22.35 -34.58 12.82
N ILE A 336 22.10 -34.62 14.13
CA ILE A 336 22.23 -33.46 15.04
C ILE A 336 23.59 -32.76 14.93
N PRO A 337 24.76 -33.44 14.95
CA PRO A 337 26.05 -32.73 14.91
C PRO A 337 26.27 -31.90 13.65
N VAL A 338 25.78 -32.37 12.49
CA VAL A 338 25.91 -31.65 11.22
C VAL A 338 24.95 -30.48 11.18
N ALA A 339 23.69 -30.68 11.56
CA ALA A 339 22.69 -29.63 11.60
C ALA A 339 23.08 -28.48 12.54
N LEU A 340 23.54 -28.80 13.75
CA LEU A 340 24.04 -27.79 14.71
C LEU A 340 25.18 -26.97 14.12
N ASN A 341 26.18 -27.61 13.52
CA ASN A 341 27.29 -26.90 12.88
C ASN A 341 26.85 -26.05 11.67
N ILE A 342 25.81 -26.46 10.94
CA ILE A 342 25.22 -25.66 9.84
C ILE A 342 24.52 -24.41 10.39
N GLY A 343 23.78 -24.54 11.49
CA GLY A 343 23.18 -23.37 12.15
C GLY A 343 24.22 -22.35 12.59
N ASP A 344 25.32 -22.81 13.20
CA ASP A 344 26.46 -21.95 13.55
C ASP A 344 27.13 -21.30 12.34
N LEU A 345 27.33 -22.06 11.25
CA LEU A 345 27.87 -21.53 9.99
C LEU A 345 26.96 -20.42 9.43
N LEU A 346 25.65 -20.63 9.42
CA LEU A 346 24.68 -19.66 8.93
C LEU A 346 24.73 -18.37 9.75
N ILE A 347 24.83 -18.45 11.08
CA ILE A 347 25.03 -17.26 11.93
C ILE A 347 26.27 -16.47 11.48
N GLY A 348 27.40 -17.15 11.29
CA GLY A 348 28.63 -16.52 10.82
C GLY A 348 28.50 -15.89 9.43
N GLU A 349 27.84 -16.58 8.50
CA GLU A 349 27.57 -16.08 7.14
C GLU A 349 26.66 -14.85 7.14
N GLY A 350 25.65 -14.80 8.01
CA GLY A 350 24.77 -13.63 8.14
C GLY A 350 25.57 -12.36 8.49
N TYR A 351 26.42 -12.42 9.51
CA TYR A 351 27.28 -11.29 9.87
C TYR A 351 28.31 -10.98 8.79
N ARG A 352 28.89 -11.99 8.15
CA ARG A 352 29.83 -11.81 7.04
C ARG A 352 29.18 -11.02 5.91
N LEU A 353 27.95 -11.36 5.52
CA LEU A 353 27.23 -10.66 4.45
C LEU A 353 26.86 -9.22 4.81
N LEU A 354 26.54 -8.93 6.08
CA LEU A 354 26.31 -7.55 6.55
C LEU A 354 27.59 -6.70 6.59
N ALA A 355 28.72 -7.34 6.88
CA ALA A 355 30.03 -6.69 6.93
C ALA A 355 30.67 -6.48 5.55
N ASP A 356 30.28 -7.31 4.57
CA ASP A 356 30.84 -7.33 3.22
C ASP A 356 30.13 -6.34 2.28
N GLY A 357 30.87 -5.73 1.35
CA GLY A 357 30.37 -4.78 0.36
C GLY A 357 30.79 -3.33 0.52
N ASP A 358 30.28 -2.50 -0.39
CA ASP A 358 30.70 -1.12 -0.66
C ASP A 358 29.93 -0.05 0.13
N LEU A 359 29.04 -0.45 1.03
CA LEU A 359 28.30 0.47 1.89
C LEU A 359 29.23 1.25 2.84
N PRO A 360 28.90 2.49 3.22
CA PRO A 360 29.68 3.23 4.20
C PRO A 360 29.82 2.47 5.53
N ALA A 361 30.98 2.61 6.19
CA ALA A 361 31.28 1.84 7.40
C ALA A 361 30.26 2.04 8.54
N HIS A 362 29.74 3.25 8.71
CA HIS A 362 28.72 3.55 9.73
C HIS A 362 27.39 2.84 9.43
N ILE A 363 26.99 2.73 8.16
CA ILE A 363 25.79 2.00 7.72
C ILE A 363 25.93 0.51 8.04
N ARG A 364 27.07 -0.10 7.68
CA ARG A 364 27.35 -1.51 8.00
C ARG A 364 27.37 -1.75 9.51
N SER A 365 28.02 -0.85 10.27
CA SER A 365 28.08 -0.93 11.73
C SER A 365 26.71 -0.89 12.37
N ALA A 366 25.82 0.00 11.90
CA ALA A 366 24.45 0.10 12.41
C ALA A 366 23.64 -1.18 12.09
N ALA A 367 23.71 -1.69 10.86
CA ALA A 367 23.03 -2.93 10.49
C ALA A 367 23.54 -4.15 11.27
N LEU A 368 24.86 -4.26 11.48
CA LEU A 368 25.48 -5.30 12.30
C LEU A 368 25.02 -5.23 13.76
N LEU A 369 24.95 -4.03 14.35
CA LEU A 369 24.49 -3.85 15.72
C LEU A 369 23.04 -4.30 15.89
N VAL A 370 22.15 -3.88 14.98
CA VAL A 370 20.74 -4.31 14.99
C VAL A 370 20.63 -5.83 14.89
N ALA A 371 21.37 -6.47 13.98
CA ALA A 371 21.35 -7.92 13.83
C ALA A 371 21.88 -8.64 15.09
N ALA A 372 22.96 -8.13 15.68
CA ALA A 372 23.56 -8.70 16.89
C ALA A 372 22.67 -8.61 18.12
N GLU A 373 22.04 -7.45 18.33
CA GLU A 373 21.07 -7.26 19.40
C GLU A 373 19.85 -8.16 19.20
N GLY A 374 19.32 -8.20 17.98
CA GLY A 374 18.19 -9.07 17.64
C GLY A 374 18.45 -10.55 17.87
N GLN A 375 19.63 -11.04 17.48
CA GLN A 375 20.03 -12.42 17.74
C GLN A 375 20.15 -12.68 19.25
N ARG A 376 20.72 -11.74 20.02
CA ARG A 376 20.85 -11.87 21.47
C ARG A 376 19.48 -11.98 22.15
N GLU A 377 18.54 -11.11 21.79
CA GLU A 377 17.17 -11.14 22.34
C GLU A 377 16.45 -12.44 21.97
N LEU A 378 16.58 -12.91 20.72
CA LEU A 378 16.00 -14.19 20.29
C LEU A 378 16.54 -15.37 21.11
N CYS A 379 17.87 -15.44 21.32
CA CYS A 379 18.48 -16.50 22.12
C CYS A 379 18.08 -16.43 23.60
N ILE A 380 17.94 -15.22 24.17
CA ILE A 380 17.44 -15.04 25.55
C ILE A 380 15.98 -15.53 25.65
N GLY A 381 15.13 -15.17 24.69
CA GLY A 381 13.74 -15.61 24.63
C GLY A 381 13.60 -17.12 24.52
N GLN A 382 14.31 -17.74 23.57
CA GLN A 382 14.32 -19.20 23.40
C GLN A 382 14.86 -19.91 24.64
N GLY A 383 15.96 -19.39 25.23
CA GLY A 383 16.52 -19.94 26.46
C GLY A 383 15.54 -19.91 27.63
N ALA A 384 14.74 -18.84 27.77
CA ALA A 384 13.70 -18.74 28.79
C ALA A 384 12.60 -19.80 28.60
N GLU A 385 12.18 -20.06 27.35
CA GLU A 385 11.22 -21.11 27.02
C GLU A 385 11.76 -22.50 27.34
N LEU A 386 12.99 -22.81 26.93
CA LEU A 386 13.63 -24.10 27.23
C LEU A 386 13.76 -24.34 28.75
N LEU A 387 14.10 -23.29 29.52
CA LEU A 387 14.17 -23.38 30.98
C LEU A 387 12.78 -23.61 31.59
N TRP A 388 11.73 -22.97 31.05
CA TRP A 388 10.36 -23.18 31.46
C TRP A 388 9.87 -24.60 31.15
N THR A 389 10.17 -25.16 29.97
CA THR A 389 9.79 -26.52 29.57
C THR A 389 10.36 -27.59 30.51
N ARG A 390 11.53 -27.34 31.12
CA ARG A 390 12.12 -28.24 32.13
C ARG A 390 11.38 -28.21 33.47
N HIS A 391 10.71 -27.11 33.79
CA HIS A 391 10.00 -26.89 35.04
C HIS A 391 8.68 -26.14 34.76
N PRO A 392 7.70 -26.79 34.12
CA PRO A 392 6.49 -26.13 33.64
C PRO A 392 5.68 -25.59 34.82
N VAL A 393 5.34 -24.31 34.71
CA VAL A 393 4.43 -23.63 35.64
C VAL A 393 3.32 -22.96 34.84
N ALA A 394 2.11 -22.97 35.37
CA ALA A 394 0.97 -22.32 34.74
C ALA A 394 1.24 -20.82 34.49
N LEU A 395 1.26 -20.40 33.22
CA LEU A 395 1.50 -19.00 32.82
C LEU A 395 0.18 -18.25 32.62
N SER A 396 0.03 -17.08 33.21
CA SER A 396 -1.10 -16.19 32.92
C SER A 396 -1.10 -15.74 31.46
N SER A 397 -2.26 -15.32 30.96
CA SER A 397 -2.36 -14.72 29.62
C SER A 397 -1.41 -13.53 29.45
N GLN A 398 -1.16 -12.76 30.50
CA GLN A 398 -0.17 -11.67 30.49
C GLN A 398 1.27 -12.18 30.33
N GLN A 399 1.65 -13.24 31.04
CA GLN A 399 2.99 -13.84 30.91
C GLN A 399 3.22 -14.46 29.53
N VAL A 400 2.17 -15.04 28.93
CA VAL A 400 2.25 -15.54 27.55
C VAL A 400 2.48 -14.38 26.57
N LEU A 401 1.80 -13.25 26.74
CA LEU A 401 2.04 -12.06 25.91
C LEU A 401 3.47 -11.49 26.07
N GLU A 402 4.07 -11.59 27.25
CA GLU A 402 5.48 -11.23 27.48
C GLU A 402 6.46 -12.17 26.74
N ILE A 403 6.13 -13.46 26.65
CA ILE A 403 6.88 -14.41 25.81
C ILE A 403 6.75 -14.05 24.33
N PHE A 404 5.54 -13.75 23.86
CA PHE A 404 5.30 -13.36 22.46
C PHE A 404 6.10 -12.09 22.09
N ARG A 405 6.14 -11.11 23.00
CA ARG A 405 6.95 -9.90 22.89
C ARG A 405 8.44 -10.19 22.73
N SER A 406 8.96 -11.23 23.37
CA SER A 406 10.39 -11.54 23.38
C SER A 406 10.83 -12.47 22.24
N LYS A 407 9.95 -13.33 21.71
CA LYS A 407 10.29 -14.32 20.67
C LYS A 407 10.09 -13.82 19.24
N THR A 408 8.93 -13.23 18.95
CA THR A 408 8.48 -12.99 17.57
C THR A 408 8.64 -11.54 17.13
N ALA A 409 8.43 -10.58 18.04
CA ALA A 409 8.61 -9.16 17.73
C ALA A 409 10.03 -8.77 17.27
N PRO A 410 11.12 -9.29 17.87
CA PRO A 410 12.47 -8.96 17.43
C PRO A 410 12.72 -9.33 15.97
N ALA A 411 12.07 -10.38 15.45
CA ALA A 411 12.27 -10.82 14.07
C ALA A 411 11.72 -9.82 13.04
N PHE A 412 10.57 -9.18 13.33
CA PHE A 412 10.04 -8.09 12.49
C PHE A 412 10.86 -6.82 12.68
N GLU A 413 11.25 -6.53 13.91
CA GLU A 413 12.02 -5.35 14.28
C GLU A 413 13.38 -5.32 13.59
N VAL A 414 14.13 -6.43 13.66
CA VAL A 414 15.44 -6.57 13.00
C VAL A 414 15.32 -6.35 11.52
N ALA A 415 14.34 -6.96 10.85
CA ALA A 415 14.15 -6.78 9.41
C ALA A 415 13.94 -5.30 9.05
N LEU A 416 13.01 -4.63 9.72
CA LEU A 416 12.70 -3.21 9.45
C LEU A 416 13.86 -2.29 9.81
N LYS A 417 14.51 -2.49 10.97
CA LYS A 417 15.64 -1.69 11.43
C LYS A 417 16.89 -1.89 10.58
N VAL A 418 17.18 -3.11 10.11
CA VAL A 418 18.26 -3.34 9.13
C VAL A 418 17.95 -2.57 7.85
N GLY A 419 16.72 -2.63 7.33
CA GLY A 419 16.32 -1.84 6.16
C GLY A 419 16.50 -0.32 6.36
N ALA A 420 16.15 0.20 7.54
CA ALA A 420 16.34 1.59 7.89
C ALA A 420 17.82 1.98 8.06
N ALA A 421 18.63 1.09 8.65
CA ALA A 421 20.08 1.27 8.75
C ALA A 421 20.71 1.35 7.37
N LEU A 422 20.35 0.45 6.45
CA LEU A 422 20.84 0.44 5.07
C LEU A 422 20.49 1.72 4.30
N ALA A 423 19.37 2.36 4.64
CA ALA A 423 18.97 3.65 4.07
C ALA A 423 19.66 4.85 4.74
N GLY A 424 20.42 4.64 5.83
CA GLY A 424 21.08 5.69 6.60
C GLY A 424 20.13 6.52 7.46
N ARG A 425 18.95 5.98 7.78
CA ARG A 425 17.85 6.71 8.45
C ARG A 425 17.29 5.97 9.66
N LEU A 426 18.08 5.07 10.25
CA LEU A 426 17.66 4.30 11.43
C LEU A 426 17.33 5.22 12.60
N ASP A 427 18.17 6.22 12.88
CA ASP A 427 18.00 7.13 14.02
C ASP A 427 16.69 7.93 13.94
N GLU A 428 16.14 8.15 12.74
CA GLU A 428 14.87 8.87 12.54
C GLU A 428 13.63 8.03 12.86
N CYS A 429 13.74 6.70 12.85
CA CYS A 429 12.57 5.82 12.95
C CYS A 429 12.73 4.62 13.89
N ALA A 430 13.85 4.46 14.58
CA ALA A 430 14.14 3.30 15.43
C ALA A 430 13.07 3.03 16.51
N ASP A 431 12.61 4.07 17.22
CA ASP A 431 11.64 3.94 18.32
C ASP A 431 10.24 3.56 17.83
N VAL A 432 9.83 4.15 16.70
CA VAL A 432 8.57 3.80 16.03
C VAL A 432 8.64 2.36 15.54
N LEU A 433 9.74 1.97 14.87
CA LEU A 433 9.90 0.61 14.37
C LEU A 433 9.88 -0.41 15.51
N HIS A 434 10.48 -0.10 16.66
CA HIS A 434 10.41 -0.94 17.85
C HIS A 434 8.96 -1.13 18.33
N THR A 435 8.25 -0.01 18.59
CA THR A 435 6.87 -0.05 19.08
C THR A 435 5.92 -0.73 18.09
N TYR A 436 6.09 -0.45 16.80
CA TYR A 436 5.31 -1.08 15.74
C TYR A 436 5.55 -2.59 15.68
N SER A 437 6.81 -3.02 15.67
CA SER A 437 7.18 -4.43 15.55
C SER A 437 6.79 -5.25 16.77
N GLU A 438 6.84 -4.66 17.96
CA GLU A 438 6.34 -5.26 19.19
C GLU A 438 4.86 -5.65 19.07
N ASN A 439 4.01 -4.67 18.74
CA ASN A 439 2.58 -4.88 18.63
C ASN A 439 2.23 -5.82 17.47
N LEU A 440 2.92 -5.68 16.32
CA LEU A 440 2.76 -6.57 15.18
C LEU A 440 3.14 -8.01 15.51
N GLY A 441 4.26 -8.22 16.21
CA GLY A 441 4.76 -9.54 16.59
C GLY A 441 3.81 -10.27 17.55
N ILE A 442 3.27 -9.55 18.54
CA ILE A 442 2.26 -10.10 19.46
C ILE A 442 0.98 -10.48 18.69
N ALA A 443 0.48 -9.58 17.83
CA ALA A 443 -0.69 -9.87 17.00
C ALA A 443 -0.46 -11.08 16.08
N TYR A 444 0.73 -11.20 15.48
CA TYR A 444 1.07 -12.32 14.63
C TYR A 444 1.01 -13.65 15.39
N GLN A 445 1.56 -13.71 16.60
CA GLN A 445 1.56 -14.94 17.40
C GLN A 445 0.16 -15.30 17.91
N ILE A 446 -0.68 -14.31 18.25
CA ILE A 446 -2.09 -14.57 18.60
C ILE A 446 -2.84 -15.15 17.40
N ARG A 447 -2.59 -14.66 16.18
CA ARG A 447 -3.18 -15.21 14.95
C ARG A 447 -2.73 -16.65 14.74
N ASP A 448 -1.44 -16.93 14.89
CA ASP A 448 -0.85 -18.27 14.76
C ASP A 448 -1.54 -19.26 15.71
N ASP A 449 -1.67 -18.91 16.99
CA ASP A 449 -2.38 -19.69 18.02
C ASP A 449 -3.86 -19.95 17.68
N ILE A 450 -4.53 -19.00 17.01
CA ILE A 450 -5.92 -19.15 16.57
C ILE A 450 -6.00 -20.08 15.36
N ASP A 451 -5.09 -19.92 14.40
CA ASP A 451 -5.06 -20.67 13.15
C ASP A 451 -4.67 -22.14 13.39
N ASP A 452 -3.81 -22.42 14.38
CA ASP A 452 -3.44 -23.77 14.85
C ASP A 452 -4.64 -24.59 15.35
N LEU A 453 -5.74 -23.93 15.69
CA LEU A 453 -6.99 -24.58 16.08
C LEU A 453 -7.93 -24.84 14.91
N GLY A 454 -7.63 -24.42 13.68
CA GLY A 454 -8.52 -24.50 12.49
C GLY A 454 -8.80 -25.91 11.96
N GLU A 455 -9.83 -26.07 11.11
CA GLU A 455 -10.27 -27.37 10.55
C GLU A 455 -9.30 -27.97 9.51
N ASP A 456 -8.48 -27.13 8.88
CA ASP A 456 -7.54 -27.48 7.81
C ASP A 456 -6.09 -27.65 8.31
N SER A 457 -5.85 -27.80 9.63
CA SER A 457 -4.51 -28.10 10.14
C SER A 457 -4.13 -29.54 9.73
N ALA A 458 -3.69 -29.73 8.49
CA ALA A 458 -3.22 -31.00 7.95
C ALA A 458 -1.94 -31.54 8.64
N ALA A 459 -1.44 -30.84 9.67
CA ALA A 459 -0.52 -31.38 10.64
C ALA A 459 -1.27 -32.26 11.65
N ALA A 460 -1.64 -33.45 11.21
CA ALA A 460 -1.85 -34.55 12.14
C ALA A 460 -0.48 -34.93 12.73
N ASN A 461 0.00 -34.23 13.75
CA ASN A 461 1.16 -34.61 14.55
C ASN A 461 0.96 -34.18 16.01
N GLU A 462 1.46 -34.99 16.93
CA GLU A 462 1.17 -35.00 18.36
C GLU A 462 1.04 -33.62 19.02
N TRP A 463 -0.04 -33.43 19.78
CA TRP A 463 -0.23 -32.29 20.68
C TRP A 463 0.99 -32.14 21.62
N SER A 464 1.70 -31.01 21.51
CA SER A 464 2.79 -30.60 22.40
C SER A 464 2.38 -29.34 23.19
N MET A 465 2.70 -29.32 24.49
CA MET A 465 2.36 -28.20 25.35
C MET A 465 3.34 -27.05 25.10
N ARG A 466 2.86 -25.96 24.52
CA ARG A 466 3.63 -24.73 24.28
C ARG A 466 2.91 -23.54 24.93
N PRO A 467 3.62 -22.46 25.30
CA PRO A 467 2.98 -21.23 25.75
C PRO A 467 2.00 -20.70 24.71
N SER A 468 0.70 -20.81 24.99
CA SER A 468 -0.38 -20.39 24.07
C SER A 468 -1.39 -19.48 24.75
N ILE A 469 -1.82 -18.44 24.05
CA ILE A 469 -2.82 -17.48 24.52
C ILE A 469 -4.19 -18.15 24.67
N ILE A 470 -4.55 -19.08 23.77
CA ILE A 470 -5.80 -19.81 23.87
C ILE A 470 -5.77 -20.74 25.09
N LEU A 471 -4.70 -21.52 25.27
CA LEU A 471 -4.59 -22.45 26.39
C LEU A 471 -4.55 -21.74 27.75
N SER A 472 -3.88 -20.58 27.83
CA SER A 472 -3.86 -19.77 29.06
C SER A 472 -5.23 -19.14 29.35
N LEU A 473 -5.92 -18.61 28.34
CA LEU A 473 -7.28 -18.07 28.49
C LEU A 473 -8.30 -19.16 28.83
N LEU A 474 -8.17 -20.36 28.27
CA LEU A 474 -8.98 -21.52 28.62
C LEU A 474 -8.79 -21.92 30.08
N ARG A 475 -7.56 -21.91 30.59
CA ARG A 475 -7.31 -22.16 32.01
C ARG A 475 -7.95 -21.08 32.90
N GLU A 476 -7.86 -19.83 32.49
CA GLU A 476 -8.37 -18.68 33.26
C GLU A 476 -9.91 -18.60 33.26
N LYS A 477 -10.56 -18.92 32.13
CA LYS A 477 -11.99 -18.67 31.89
C LYS A 477 -12.83 -19.94 31.76
N GLY A 478 -12.19 -21.08 31.50
CA GLY A 478 -12.85 -22.37 31.36
C GLY A 478 -13.57 -22.79 32.64
N LYS A 479 -14.49 -23.75 32.50
CA LYS A 479 -15.27 -24.31 33.61
C LYS A 479 -15.29 -25.83 33.51
N GLY A 480 -15.46 -26.50 34.65
CA GLY A 480 -15.54 -27.95 34.73
C GLY A 480 -14.33 -28.64 34.09
N THR A 481 -14.59 -29.66 33.27
CA THR A 481 -13.58 -30.51 32.64
C THR A 481 -12.53 -29.74 31.85
N ALA A 482 -12.90 -28.67 31.15
CA ALA A 482 -11.96 -27.85 30.40
C ALA A 482 -10.92 -27.21 31.32
N LYS A 483 -11.36 -26.63 32.44
CA LYS A 483 -10.47 -25.98 33.41
C LYS A 483 -9.55 -26.99 34.10
N ASP A 484 -10.12 -28.08 34.59
CA ASP A 484 -9.38 -29.11 35.32
C ASP A 484 -8.31 -29.75 34.41
N THR A 485 -8.65 -30.00 33.14
CA THR A 485 -7.71 -30.53 32.15
C THR A 485 -6.59 -29.53 31.86
N MET A 486 -6.90 -28.24 31.67
CA MET A 486 -5.87 -27.22 31.47
C MET A 486 -4.97 -27.08 32.71
N GLU A 487 -5.51 -27.04 33.93
CA GLU A 487 -4.71 -26.98 35.16
C GLU A 487 -3.78 -28.20 35.29
N ALA A 488 -4.25 -29.41 34.99
CA ALA A 488 -3.43 -30.61 35.01
C ALA A 488 -2.29 -30.54 33.97
N LEU A 489 -2.61 -30.20 32.73
CA LEU A 489 -1.63 -30.10 31.64
C LEU A 489 -0.54 -29.06 31.93
N TRP A 490 -0.92 -27.85 32.38
CA TRP A 490 0.01 -26.76 32.65
C TRP A 490 0.97 -27.05 33.82
N ASN A 491 0.58 -27.93 34.74
CA ASN A 491 1.41 -28.33 35.88
C ASN A 491 2.12 -29.68 35.64
N GLY A 492 2.11 -30.20 34.41
CA GLY A 492 2.75 -31.47 34.07
C GLY A 492 2.15 -32.70 34.77
N GLN A 493 0.88 -32.61 35.20
CA GLN A 493 0.18 -33.72 35.83
C GLN A 493 -0.30 -34.72 34.75
N PRO A 494 -0.32 -36.03 35.03
CA PRO A 494 -0.84 -37.02 34.09
C PRO A 494 -2.34 -36.80 33.82
N CYS A 495 -2.70 -36.48 32.58
CA CYS A 495 -4.08 -36.43 32.12
C CYS A 495 -4.19 -36.78 30.62
N GLU A 496 -5.41 -37.09 30.18
CA GLU A 496 -5.69 -37.33 28.76
C GLU A 496 -5.55 -36.01 27.98
N LYS A 497 -4.79 -36.05 26.89
CA LYS A 497 -4.55 -34.87 26.04
C LYS A 497 -5.80 -34.60 25.18
N PRO A 498 -6.40 -33.40 25.24
CA PRO A 498 -7.56 -33.07 24.41
C PRO A 498 -7.15 -32.95 22.93
N THR A 499 -8.09 -33.23 22.04
CA THR A 499 -7.91 -32.99 20.60
C THR A 499 -8.05 -31.48 20.29
N ASN A 500 -7.47 -31.01 19.18
CA ASN A 500 -7.62 -29.61 18.75
C ASN A 500 -9.09 -29.21 18.57
N ALA A 501 -9.94 -30.12 18.08
CA ALA A 501 -11.38 -29.91 17.98
C ALA A 501 -12.02 -29.66 19.35
N LEU A 502 -11.66 -30.44 20.37
CA LEU A 502 -12.19 -30.27 21.72
C LEU A 502 -11.71 -28.98 22.38
N ILE A 503 -10.43 -28.60 22.15
CA ILE A 503 -9.88 -27.31 22.59
C ILE A 503 -10.66 -26.16 21.95
N ARG A 504 -10.96 -26.26 20.64
CA ARG A 504 -11.75 -25.27 19.91
C ARG A 504 -13.14 -25.10 20.52
N ASP A 505 -13.86 -26.19 20.75
CA ASP A 505 -15.19 -26.17 21.36
C ASP A 505 -15.17 -25.50 22.75
N TRP A 506 -14.24 -25.93 23.62
CA TRP A 506 -14.06 -25.30 24.93
C TRP A 506 -13.71 -23.81 24.83
N SER A 507 -12.94 -23.42 23.81
CA SER A 507 -12.49 -22.04 23.64
C SER A 507 -13.64 -21.10 23.29
N HIS A 508 -14.60 -21.58 22.48
CA HIS A 508 -15.84 -20.85 22.18
C HIS A 508 -16.78 -20.83 23.38
N GLU A 509 -17.03 -21.98 24.03
CA GLU A 509 -17.96 -22.06 25.16
C GLU A 509 -17.54 -21.18 26.35
N SER A 510 -16.23 -21.07 26.61
CA SER A 510 -15.67 -20.28 27.71
C SER A 510 -15.51 -18.79 27.41
N GLY A 511 -15.68 -18.38 26.14
CA GLY A 511 -15.37 -17.01 25.70
C GLY A 511 -13.87 -16.72 25.64
N ALA A 512 -13.02 -17.75 25.56
CA ALA A 512 -11.56 -17.61 25.43
C ALA A 512 -11.18 -17.23 24.00
N TYR A 513 -11.82 -17.83 22.99
CA TYR A 513 -11.62 -17.53 21.58
C TYR A 513 -11.91 -16.06 21.25
N GLU A 514 -13.05 -15.54 21.71
CA GLU A 514 -13.47 -14.16 21.48
C GLU A 514 -12.53 -13.17 22.19
N LYS A 515 -12.00 -13.57 23.36
CA LYS A 515 -11.03 -12.76 24.09
C LYS A 515 -9.68 -12.72 23.36
N ALA A 516 -9.20 -13.84 22.83
CA ALA A 516 -7.99 -13.88 21.99
C ALA A 516 -8.17 -13.05 20.72
N THR A 517 -9.31 -13.17 20.05
CA THR A 517 -9.66 -12.34 18.88
C THR A 517 -9.69 -10.85 19.22
N THR A 518 -10.24 -10.48 20.38
CA THR A 518 -10.24 -9.08 20.86
C THR A 518 -8.82 -8.57 21.12
N LEU A 519 -7.95 -9.40 21.70
CA LEU A 519 -6.54 -9.06 21.91
C LEU A 519 -5.81 -8.88 20.57
N LEU A 520 -6.04 -9.76 19.60
CA LEU A 520 -5.50 -9.65 18.25
C LEU A 520 -5.84 -8.30 17.62
N GLU A 521 -7.12 -7.93 17.60
CA GLU A 521 -7.55 -6.63 17.05
C GLU A 521 -6.94 -5.45 17.82
N GLY A 522 -6.87 -5.55 19.16
CA GLY A 522 -6.26 -4.53 20.00
C GLY A 522 -4.78 -4.29 19.68
N TYR A 523 -3.98 -5.34 19.51
CA TYR A 523 -2.57 -5.23 19.15
C TYR A 523 -2.37 -4.76 17.70
N LYS A 524 -3.24 -5.16 16.77
CA LYS A 524 -3.24 -4.60 15.40
C LYS A 524 -3.48 -3.09 15.41
N GLU A 525 -4.49 -2.64 16.15
CA GLU A 525 -4.77 -1.21 16.30
C GLU A 525 -3.61 -0.47 16.98
N ALA A 526 -3.01 -1.05 18.02
CA ALA A 526 -1.84 -0.48 18.69
C ALA A 526 -0.65 -0.31 17.73
N ALA A 527 -0.39 -1.31 16.87
CA ALA A 527 0.61 -1.21 15.82
C ALA A 527 0.30 -0.05 14.85
N ILE A 528 -0.95 0.11 14.40
CA ILE A 528 -1.36 1.24 13.53
C ILE A 528 -1.21 2.59 14.25
N ARG A 529 -1.64 2.68 15.51
CA ARG A 529 -1.58 3.91 16.31
C ARG A 529 -0.13 4.35 16.56
N SER A 530 0.80 3.41 16.71
CA SER A 530 2.24 3.73 16.85
C SER A 530 2.81 4.52 15.66
N LEU A 531 2.11 4.51 14.50
CA LEU A 531 2.51 5.24 13.30
C LEU A 531 2.03 6.70 13.27
N GLN A 532 1.32 7.17 14.30
CA GLN A 532 0.70 8.51 14.31
C GLN A 532 1.75 9.61 14.08
N ASP A 533 2.88 9.53 14.77
CA ASP A 533 3.93 10.55 14.79
C ASP A 533 5.04 10.30 13.75
N VAL A 534 4.84 9.34 12.85
CA VAL A 534 5.80 9.10 11.75
C VAL A 534 5.73 10.24 10.74
N GLU A 535 6.80 11.01 10.67
CA GLU A 535 6.94 12.13 9.72
C GLU A 535 7.32 11.69 8.30
N ILE A 536 7.86 10.48 8.14
CA ILE A 536 8.26 9.93 6.84
C ILE A 536 7.05 9.24 6.18
N PRO A 537 6.38 9.85 5.19
CA PRO A 537 5.07 9.35 4.77
C PRO A 537 5.16 8.04 3.99
N ASN A 538 6.26 7.78 3.28
CA ASN A 538 6.55 6.49 2.64
C ASN A 538 6.64 5.35 3.65
N LEU A 539 7.35 5.56 4.75
CA LEU A 539 7.48 4.57 5.81
C LEU A 539 6.11 4.33 6.46
N LYS A 540 5.38 5.40 6.79
CA LYS A 540 4.03 5.33 7.36
C LYS A 540 3.06 4.55 6.46
N GLY A 541 3.06 4.84 5.16
CA GLY A 541 2.24 4.15 4.16
C GLY A 541 2.62 2.70 3.97
N LEU A 542 3.93 2.38 3.97
CA LEU A 542 4.43 1.00 3.92
C LEU A 542 3.95 0.19 5.13
N LEU A 543 4.23 0.67 6.34
CA LEU A 543 3.95 -0.07 7.58
C LEU A 543 2.45 -0.34 7.77
N ARG A 544 1.58 0.58 7.36
CA ARG A 544 0.13 0.35 7.37
C ARG A 544 -0.29 -0.75 6.39
N ARG A 545 0.33 -0.81 5.21
CA ARG A 545 0.03 -1.84 4.19
C ARG A 545 0.61 -3.21 4.55
N VAL A 546 1.75 -3.24 5.22
CA VAL A 546 2.37 -4.48 5.72
C VAL A 546 1.43 -5.21 6.67
N ILE A 547 0.79 -4.51 7.61
CA ILE A 547 -0.22 -5.10 8.51
C ILE A 547 -1.34 -5.79 7.69
N GLY A 548 -1.94 -5.07 6.74
CA GLY A 548 -3.01 -5.63 5.91
C GLY A 548 -2.57 -6.84 5.08
N LYS A 549 -1.32 -6.86 4.61
CA LYS A 549 -0.76 -7.99 3.84
C LYS A 549 -0.43 -9.21 4.71
N ILE A 550 0.03 -9.02 5.95
CA ILE A 550 0.39 -10.11 6.87
C ILE A 550 -0.85 -10.84 7.38
N PHE A 551 -1.89 -10.10 7.79
CA PHE A 551 -3.11 -10.70 8.35
C PHE A 551 -4.14 -11.12 7.29
N ASN A 552 -3.76 -11.12 6.00
CA ASN A 552 -4.65 -11.44 4.88
C ASN A 552 -5.98 -10.66 4.88
N GLU A 553 -5.99 -9.45 5.45
CA GLU A 553 -7.17 -8.58 5.54
C GLU A 553 -7.43 -7.79 4.24
N LEU A 554 -6.83 -8.26 3.14
CA LEU A 554 -7.20 -7.89 1.79
C LEU A 554 -8.17 -8.91 1.17
N GLU A 555 -9.08 -9.48 1.96
CA GLU A 555 -10.48 -9.34 1.56
C GLU A 555 -10.92 -7.92 1.93
N ILE A 556 -10.74 -7.00 0.99
CA ILE A 556 -11.78 -5.99 0.78
C ILE A 556 -13.04 -6.84 0.66
N LYS A 557 -13.95 -6.79 1.64
CA LYS A 557 -15.25 -7.47 1.57
C LYS A 557 -15.82 -7.19 0.20
N GLY A 558 -15.66 -8.18 -0.67
CA GLY A 558 -16.07 -8.12 -2.05
C GLY A 558 -17.58 -8.16 -2.00
N TRP A 559 -18.20 -6.99 -2.09
CA TRP A 559 -19.57 -6.81 -2.56
C TRP A 559 -19.70 -7.24 -4.04
N CYS A 560 -18.96 -8.27 -4.46
CA CYS A 560 -18.78 -8.72 -5.83
C CYS A 560 -18.85 -10.25 -5.97
N ARG A 561 -19.28 -11.02 -4.96
CA ARG A 561 -19.77 -12.40 -5.21
C ARG A 561 -21.27 -12.45 -5.49
N GLU A 562 -22.06 -11.61 -4.82
CA GLU A 562 -23.50 -11.50 -5.10
C GLU A 562 -23.78 -10.84 -6.47
N PHE A 563 -22.91 -9.92 -6.91
CA PHE A 563 -23.05 -9.25 -8.21
C PHE A 563 -22.58 -10.12 -9.39
N GLU A 564 -21.53 -10.92 -9.19
CA GLU A 564 -21.09 -11.91 -10.19
C GLU A 564 -22.10 -13.07 -10.30
N GLN A 565 -22.65 -13.57 -9.18
CA GLN A 565 -23.71 -14.59 -9.22
C GLN A 565 -25.01 -14.07 -9.85
N LYS A 566 -25.38 -12.79 -9.61
CA LYS A 566 -26.54 -12.16 -10.29
C LYS A 566 -26.35 -12.01 -11.80
N ASN A 567 -25.12 -11.81 -12.28
CA ASN A 567 -24.83 -11.66 -13.71
C ASN A 567 -24.58 -12.99 -14.44
N LEU A 568 -24.29 -14.07 -13.71
CA LEU A 568 -24.12 -15.41 -14.25
C LEU A 568 -25.42 -16.21 -14.30
N ASN A 569 -26.48 -15.77 -13.60
CA ASN A 569 -27.80 -16.44 -13.63
C ASN A 569 -28.72 -15.82 -14.72
N PRO A 570 -29.02 -16.54 -15.82
CA PRO A 570 -29.86 -16.03 -16.90
C PRO A 570 -31.28 -15.67 -16.46
N GLU A 571 -31.81 -16.34 -15.43
CA GLU A 571 -33.19 -16.14 -14.96
C GLU A 571 -33.36 -14.80 -14.23
N LEU A 572 -32.38 -14.43 -13.38
CA LEU A 572 -32.38 -13.15 -12.66
C LEU A 572 -32.16 -11.97 -13.62
N ARG A 573 -31.43 -12.18 -14.72
CA ARG A 573 -31.23 -11.18 -15.78
C ARG A 573 -32.53 -10.92 -16.56
N ALA A 574 -33.34 -11.95 -16.77
CA ALA A 574 -34.65 -11.84 -17.43
C ALA A 574 -35.70 -11.15 -16.52
N GLU A 575 -35.65 -11.40 -15.21
CA GLU A 575 -36.50 -10.67 -14.25
C GLU A 575 -36.14 -9.18 -14.16
N ALA A 576 -34.85 -8.84 -14.14
CA ALA A 576 -34.38 -7.46 -14.16
C ALA A 576 -34.74 -6.72 -15.47
N ALA A 577 -34.68 -7.41 -16.61
CA ALA A 577 -35.09 -6.86 -17.90
C ALA A 577 -36.61 -6.60 -17.98
N LYS A 578 -37.44 -7.49 -17.42
CA LYS A 578 -38.89 -7.28 -17.31
C LYS A 578 -39.25 -6.12 -16.39
N ALA A 579 -38.52 -5.93 -15.29
CA ALA A 579 -38.73 -4.80 -14.39
C ALA A 579 -38.44 -3.44 -15.06
N ALA A 580 -37.54 -3.41 -16.06
CA ALA A 580 -37.17 -2.22 -16.81
C ALA A 580 -38.17 -1.83 -17.92
N GLU A 581 -39.02 -2.75 -18.40
CA GLU A 581 -40.05 -2.44 -19.41
C GLU A 581 -41.13 -1.46 -18.92
N HIS A 582 -41.31 -1.32 -17.60
CA HIS A 582 -42.26 -0.36 -17.00
C HIS A 582 -41.74 1.07 -16.89
N LEU A 583 -40.47 1.33 -17.28
CA LEU A 583 -39.83 2.64 -17.17
C LEU A 583 -39.67 3.38 -18.52
N VAL A 584 -40.17 2.81 -19.63
CA VAL A 584 -40.19 3.50 -20.92
C VAL A 584 -41.47 4.34 -21.02
N PRO A 585 -41.40 5.69 -21.16
CA PRO A 585 -42.58 6.52 -21.37
C PRO A 585 -43.24 6.15 -22.71
N GLN A 586 -44.54 5.85 -22.69
CA GLN A 586 -45.26 5.63 -23.94
C GLN A 586 -45.32 6.94 -24.76
N PRO A 587 -45.14 6.87 -26.09
CA PRO A 587 -45.23 8.04 -26.95
C PRO A 587 -46.65 8.61 -26.90
N GLN A 588 -46.78 9.88 -26.50
CA GLN A 588 -48.03 10.62 -26.61
C GLN A 588 -48.46 10.67 -28.08
N LYS A 589 -49.68 10.18 -28.36
CA LYS A 589 -50.33 10.31 -29.66
C LYS A 589 -50.66 11.78 -29.94
N ALA A 590 -50.54 12.12 -31.22
CA ALA A 590 -50.64 13.43 -31.88
C ALA A 590 -51.71 14.40 -31.36
#